data_AF-A0A9E0TK47-F1
#
_entry.id   AF-A0A9E0TK47-F1
#
_cell.length_a   1.000
_cell.length_b   1.000
_cell.length_c   1.000
_cell.angle_alpha   90.00
_cell.angle_beta   90.00
_cell.angle_gamma   90.00
#
_symmetry.space_group_name_H-M   'P 1'
#
loop_
_entity.id
_entity.type
_entity.pdbx_description
1 polymer ?
#
loop_
_entity_poly.entity_id
_entity_poly.type
_entity_poly.pdbx_seq_one_letter_code
_entity_poly.pdbx_strand_id
1 'polypeptide(L)' 'MPATPVLSIDSADLLDRFLRYVQIDTRSDDHSTTFPSTPGQWNLLKLLEAELRALGAADVSLDHYGYV' A
#
# COMPACT_ATOMS: atom_id res chain seq x y z
N MET A 1 -27.63 -24.34 -2.48
CA MET A 1 -26.76 -23.24 -2.98
C MET A 1 -26.38 -22.38 -1.78
N PRO A 2 -25.12 -22.34 -1.33
CA PRO A 2 -24.74 -21.36 -0.31
C PRO A 2 -24.75 -19.97 -0.93
N ALA A 3 -25.28 -18.98 -0.21
CA ALA A 3 -25.28 -17.59 -0.64
C ALA A 3 -23.83 -17.08 -0.72
N THR A 4 -23.48 -16.44 -1.83
CA THR A 4 -22.20 -15.75 -1.98
C THR A 4 -22.14 -14.60 -0.97
N PRO A 5 -21.13 -14.50 -0.10
CA PRO A 5 -21.01 -13.36 0.79
C PRO A 5 -20.76 -12.11 -0.05
N VAL A 6 -21.66 -11.12 0.05
CA VAL A 6 -21.41 -9.78 -0.49
C VAL A 6 -20.39 -9.13 0.44
N LEU A 7 -19.20 -8.84 -0.07
CA LEU A 7 -18.21 -8.06 0.65
C LEU A 7 -18.77 -6.64 0.85
N SER A 8 -19.13 -6.31 2.08
CA SER A 8 -19.47 -4.94 2.45
C SER A 8 -18.17 -4.19 2.69
N ILE A 9 -17.85 -3.22 1.84
CA ILE A 9 -16.73 -2.31 2.05
C ILE A 9 -17.17 -1.26 3.07
N ASP A 10 -16.41 -1.14 4.17
CA ASP A 10 -16.57 -0.01 5.09
C ASP A 10 -16.00 1.25 4.43
N SER A 11 -16.89 2.16 4.05
CA SER A 11 -16.51 3.39 3.36
C SER A 11 -15.77 4.38 4.26
N ALA A 12 -15.96 4.30 5.59
CA ALA A 12 -15.25 5.15 6.53
C ALA A 12 -13.79 4.70 6.68
N ASP A 13 -13.56 3.40 6.89
CA ASP A 13 -12.21 2.83 6.93
C ASP A 13 -11.46 3.07 5.61
N LEU A 14 -12.13 2.87 4.47
CA LEU A 14 -11.54 3.14 3.16
C LEU A 14 -11.10 4.61 3.02
N LEU A 15 -11.95 5.55 3.45
CA LEU A 15 -11.64 6.98 3.40
C LEU A 15 -10.45 7.31 4.30
N ASP A 16 -10.40 6.77 5.52
CA ASP A 16 -9.31 7.00 6.45
C ASP A 16 -7.97 6.48 5.91
N ARG A 17 -7.97 5.28 5.32
CA ARG A 17 -6.79 4.72 4.64
C ARG A 17 -6.37 5.57 3.46
N PHE A 18 -7.31 5.98 2.60
CA PHE A 18 -7.03 6.87 1.48
C PHE A 18 -6.39 8.18 1.94
N LEU A 19 -7.01 8.87 2.91
CA LEU A 19 -6.51 10.14 3.44
C LEU A 19 -5.13 10.00 4.10
N ARG A 20 -4.84 8.87 4.73
CA ARG A 20 -3.50 8.59 5.27
C ARG A 20 -2.45 8.42 4.17
N TYR A 21 -2.76 7.72 3.09
CA TYR A 21 -1.79 7.47 2.02
C TYR A 21 -1.49 8.72 1.20
N VAL A 22 -2.49 9.54 0.87
CA VAL A 22 -2.30 10.75 0.05
C VAL A 22 -1.50 11.85 0.74
N GLN A 23 -1.31 11.75 2.07
CA GLN A 23 -0.42 12.65 2.82
C GLN A 23 1.07 12.32 2.61
N ILE A 24 1.38 11.14 2.07
CA ILE A 24 2.75 10.74 1.76
C ILE A 24 3.07 11.23 0.35
N ASP A 25 4.06 12.13 0.22
CA ASP A 25 4.54 12.56 -1.09
C ASP A 25 5.27 11.40 -1.78
N THR A 26 4.60 10.75 -2.72
CA THR A 26 5.12 9.62 -3.49
C THR A 26 5.43 9.98 -4.94
N ARG A 27 5.51 11.28 -5.27
CA ARG A 27 5.81 11.72 -6.63
C ARG A 27 7.10 11.09 -7.13
N SER A 28 7.06 10.57 -8.35
CA SER A 28 8.24 10.03 -9.04
C SER A 28 9.19 11.12 -9.49
N ASP A 29 10.46 10.76 -9.63
CA ASP A 29 11.51 11.60 -10.19
C ASP A 29 12.03 10.95 -11.47
N ASP A 30 11.68 11.55 -12.61
CA ASP A 30 12.03 11.05 -13.95
C ASP A 30 13.54 11.16 -14.24
N HIS A 31 14.30 11.90 -13.42
CA HIS A 31 15.76 11.98 -13.52
C HIS A 31 16.47 10.96 -12.63
N SER A 32 15.74 10.25 -11.77
CA SER A 32 16.32 9.27 -10.87
C SER A 32 16.80 8.03 -11.63
N THR A 33 17.95 7.52 -11.22
CA THR A 33 18.48 6.23 -11.68
C THR A 33 18.22 5.11 -10.68
N THR A 34 17.45 5.37 -9.62
CA THR A 34 17.12 4.39 -8.58
C THR A 34 15.66 3.95 -8.67
N PHE A 35 15.39 2.77 -8.15
CA PHE A 35 14.06 2.20 -8.09
C PHE A 35 13.75 1.77 -6.66
N PRO A 36 12.64 2.24 -6.07
CA PRO A 36 11.86 3.44 -6.36
C PRO A 36 12.68 4.73 -6.56
N SER A 37 12.10 5.70 -7.27
CA SER A 37 12.82 6.91 -7.68
C SER A 37 12.95 7.94 -6.56
N THR A 38 12.03 7.94 -5.59
CA THR A 38 12.01 8.91 -4.48
C THR A 38 11.85 8.23 -3.12
N PRO A 39 12.39 8.82 -2.03
CA PRO A 39 12.26 8.26 -0.68
C PRO A 39 10.82 8.09 -0.20
N GLY A 40 9.91 8.95 -0.65
CA GLY A 40 8.50 8.89 -0.26
C GLY A 40 7.79 7.64 -0.77
N GLN A 41 8.17 7.12 -1.94
CA GLN A 41 7.66 5.83 -2.43
C GLN A 41 8.02 4.70 -1.47
N TRP A 42 9.25 4.66 -0.96
CA TRP A 42 9.66 3.71 0.08
C TRP A 42 8.85 3.81 1.36
N ASN A 43 8.48 5.04 1.77
CA ASN A 43 7.68 5.26 2.98
C ASN A 43 6.28 4.65 2.82
N LEU A 44 5.62 4.86 1.67
CA LEU A 44 4.32 4.27 1.40
C LEU A 44 4.41 2.73 1.31
N LEU A 45 5.41 2.19 0.61
CA LEU A 45 5.57 0.74 0.45
C LEU A 45 5.76 0.02 1.79
N LYS A 46 6.60 0.55 2.68
CA LYS A 46 6.80 -0.03 4.03
C LYS A 46 5.55 0.07 4.89
N LEU A 47 4.76 1.14 4.74
CA LEU A 47 3.47 1.27 5.42
C LEU A 47 2.51 0.17 4.95
N LEU A 48 2.39 -0.02 3.64
CA LEU A 48 1.51 -1.03 3.05
C LEU A 48 1.95 -2.45 3.43
N GLU A 49 3.26 -2.73 3.43
CA GLU A 49 3.83 -4.00 3.88
C GLU A 49 3.38 -4.33 5.32
N ALA A 50 3.51 -3.35 6.23
CA ALA A 50 3.11 -3.52 7.62
C ALA A 50 1.59 -3.72 7.77
N GLU A 51 0.77 -3.01 7.00
CA GLU A 51 -0.69 -3.17 7.02
C GLU A 51 -1.12 -4.52 6.47
N LEU A 52 -0.55 -5.00 5.37
CA LEU A 52 -0.83 -6.33 4.82
C LEU A 52 -0.51 -7.42 5.84
N ARG A 53 0.64 -7.32 6.52
CA ARG A 53 1.00 -8.25 7.61
C ARG A 53 0.00 -8.18 8.76
N ALA A 54 -0.41 -6.98 9.17
CA ALA A 54 -1.38 -6.79 10.25
C ALA A 54 -2.78 -7.33 9.90
N LEU A 55 -3.16 -7.28 8.63
CA LEU A 55 -4.41 -7.86 8.10
C LEU A 55 -4.35 -9.40 7.99
N GLY A 56 -3.19 -10.01 8.24
CA GLY A 56 -3.00 -11.46 8.19
C GLY A 56 -2.73 -11.99 6.78
N ALA A 57 -2.30 -11.14 5.84
CA ALA A 57 -1.85 -11.62 4.54
C ALA A 57 -0.61 -12.50 4.70
N ALA A 58 -0.63 -13.67 4.06
CA ALA A 58 0.53 -14.55 3.96
C ALA A 58 1.52 -14.02 2.92
N ASP A 59 2.79 -14.39 3.07
CA ASP A 59 3.84 -14.17 2.06
C ASP A 59 4.05 -12.70 1.63
N VAL A 60 3.76 -11.74 2.52
CA VAL A 60 4.06 -10.33 2.27
C VAL A 60 5.58 -10.15 2.16
N SER A 61 6.04 -9.56 1.06
CA SER A 61 7.45 -9.25 0.83
C SER A 61 7.58 -7.95 0.07
N LEU A 62 8.49 -7.08 0.51
CA LEU A 62 8.89 -5.88 -0.23
C LEU A 62 10.27 -6.11 -0.85
N ASP A 63 10.37 -6.11 -2.18
CA ASP A 63 11.63 -6.33 -2.89
C ASP A 63 12.47 -5.05 -3.05
N HIS A 64 13.67 -5.19 -3.60
CA HIS A 64 14.59 -4.06 -3.76
C HIS A 64 14.20 -3.08 -4.87
N TYR A 65 13.24 -3.43 -5.72
CA TYR A 65 12.67 -2.54 -6.74
C TYR A 65 11.40 -1.83 -6.26
N GLY A 66 10.90 -2.18 -5.07
CA GLY A 66 9.74 -1.55 -4.46
C GLY A 66 8.41 -2.23 -4.79
N TYR A 67 8.42 -3.53 -5.11
CA TYR A 67 7.19 -4.31 -5.22
C TYR A 67 6.81 -4.89 -3.85
N VAL A 68 5.56 -4.65 -3.43
CA VAL A 68 4.95 -5.14 -2.18
C VAL A 68 3.68 -5.93 -2.44
#